data_AF-A0A1Q3CWW2-F1
#
_entry.id   AF-A0A1Q3CWW2-F1
#
_cell.length_a   1.000
_cell.length_b   1.000
_cell.length_c   1.000
_cell.angle_alpha   90.00
_cell.angle_beta   90.00
_cell.angle_gamma   90.00
#
_symmetry.space_group_name_H-M   'P 1'
#
loop_
_entity.id
_entity.type
_entity.pdbx_description
1 polymer ?
#
loop_
_entity_poly.entity_id
_entity_poly.type
_entity_poly.pdbx_seq_one_letter_code
_entity_poly.pdbx_strand_id
1 'polypeptide(L)'
;FRLYKDTFLTKVFTREDVNQPYWKVKNFTGLQQLFAEKIESKYREQYNRIVPYDTLTYGDIFSIITKTGLELCNDIKINKQIKRDAKTYKKELGDVCTQFGYEQLKPPFSTIKNNPQNYKSKYRKIYYKRRKQIETPQ
;
A
#
# COMPACT_ATOMS: atom_id res chain seq x y z
N PHE A 1 4.80 -4.10 -8.65
CA PHE A 1 5.78 -3.14 -9.16
C PHE A 1 5.88 -3.11 -10.69
N ARG A 2 6.02 -4.25 -11.38
CA ARG A 2 6.14 -4.34 -12.85
C ARG A 2 5.10 -3.50 -13.63
N LEU A 3 3.81 -3.75 -13.42
CA LEU A 3 2.73 -2.99 -14.10
C LEU A 3 2.78 -1.48 -13.82
N TYR A 4 3.17 -1.10 -12.60
CA TYR A 4 3.35 0.30 -12.21
C TYR A 4 4.52 0.92 -12.97
N LYS A 5 5.66 0.23 -13.04
CA LYS A 5 6.86 0.66 -13.77
C LYS A 5 6.52 0.93 -15.24
N ASP A 6 5.85 -0.03 -15.87
CA ASP A 6 5.51 0.04 -17.30
C ASP A 6 4.51 1.18 -17.56
N THR A 7 3.45 1.30 -16.74
CA THR A 7 2.47 2.39 -16.87
C THR A 7 3.09 3.77 -16.63
N PHE A 8 3.98 3.90 -15.64
CA PHE A 8 4.66 5.15 -15.33
C PHE A 8 5.60 5.56 -16.47
N LEU A 9 6.42 4.63 -16.95
CA LEU A 9 7.33 4.88 -18.07
C LEU A 9 6.59 5.30 -19.32
N THR A 10 5.50 4.61 -19.69
CA THR A 10 4.69 5.02 -20.84
C THR A 10 4.20 6.46 -20.68
N LYS A 11 3.63 6.83 -19.51
CA LYS A 11 3.15 8.20 -19.27
C LYS A 11 4.25 9.27 -19.33
N VAL A 12 5.46 8.94 -18.87
CA VAL A 12 6.61 9.85 -18.89
C VAL A 12 7.14 10.02 -20.32
N PHE A 13 7.28 8.92 -21.08
CA PHE A 13 7.83 8.96 -22.43
C PHE A 13 6.85 9.50 -23.49
N THR A 14 5.54 9.47 -23.24
CA THR A 14 4.53 10.01 -24.18
C THR A 14 4.20 11.48 -23.96
N ARG A 15 4.88 12.17 -23.02
CA ARG A 15 4.60 13.57 -22.70
C ARG A 15 5.37 14.51 -23.63
N GLU A 16 4.68 15.51 -24.19
CA GLU A 16 5.29 16.50 -25.09
C GLU A 16 6.17 17.52 -24.36
N ASP A 17 5.92 17.76 -23.06
CA ASP A 17 6.66 18.71 -22.23
C ASP A 17 7.98 18.15 -21.66
N VAL A 18 8.38 16.94 -22.05
CA VAL A 18 9.54 16.12 -21.61
C VAL A 18 10.90 16.86 -21.53
N ASN A 19 11.07 18.01 -22.17
CA ASN A 19 12.34 18.75 -22.11
C ASN A 19 12.34 19.91 -21.09
N GLN A 20 11.21 20.24 -20.47
CA GLN A 20 11.06 21.38 -19.56
C GLN A 20 11.41 21.06 -18.09
N PRO A 21 12.25 21.80 -17.36
CA PRO A 21 12.53 21.49 -15.94
C PRO A 21 11.26 21.38 -15.05
N TYR A 22 10.17 22.07 -15.43
CA TYR A 22 8.88 22.02 -14.77
C TYR A 22 8.17 20.64 -14.79
N TRP A 23 8.30 19.84 -15.86
CA TRP A 23 7.64 18.51 -15.90
C TRP A 23 8.23 17.56 -14.85
N LYS A 24 9.53 17.74 -14.48
CA LYS A 24 10.23 16.95 -13.46
C LYS A 24 9.56 17.05 -12.08
N VAL A 25 9.07 18.24 -11.73
CA VAL A 25 8.32 18.51 -10.49
C VAL A 25 6.92 17.88 -10.55
N LYS A 26 6.29 17.88 -11.73
CA LYS A 26 4.91 17.41 -11.95
C LYS A 26 4.79 15.90 -12.22
N ASN A 27 5.90 15.15 -12.33
CA ASN A 27 5.83 13.69 -12.50
C ASN A 27 5.28 12.96 -11.27
N PHE A 28 5.42 13.57 -10.09
CA PHE A 28 4.94 12.95 -8.85
C PHE A 28 3.42 13.02 -8.68
N THR A 29 2.73 13.87 -9.46
CA THR A 29 1.28 14.11 -9.31
C THR A 29 0.39 12.92 -9.70
N GLY A 30 0.96 11.83 -10.21
CA GLY A 30 0.24 10.58 -10.49
C GLY A 30 0.68 9.38 -9.64
N LEU A 31 1.63 9.58 -8.73
CA LEU A 31 2.08 8.54 -7.80
C LEU A 31 1.15 8.43 -6.60
N GLN A 32 1.06 7.24 -5.99
CA GLN A 32 0.48 7.14 -4.65
C GLN A 32 1.23 8.09 -3.73
N GLN A 33 0.51 8.97 -3.04
CA GLN A 33 1.08 10.09 -2.27
C GLN A 33 2.26 9.67 -1.38
N LEU A 34 2.09 8.59 -0.61
CA LEU A 34 3.15 8.06 0.28
C LEU A 34 4.42 7.63 -0.47
N PHE A 35 4.27 7.14 -1.70
CA PHE A 35 5.41 6.74 -2.51
C PHE A 35 6.10 7.95 -3.16
N ALA A 36 5.34 8.95 -3.60
CA ALA A 36 5.89 10.24 -4.02
C ALA A 36 6.70 10.90 -2.90
N GLU A 37 6.13 10.99 -1.69
CA GLU A 37 6.80 11.54 -0.50
C GLU A 37 8.11 10.81 -0.19
N LYS A 38 8.13 9.46 -0.31
CA LYS A 38 9.33 8.66 -0.11
C LYS A 38 10.41 8.94 -1.17
N ILE A 39 10.01 9.09 -2.43
CA ILE A 39 10.93 9.46 -3.51
C ILE A 39 11.49 10.87 -3.28
N GLU A 40 10.66 11.85 -2.95
CA GLU A 40 11.10 13.21 -2.61
C GLU A 40 12.06 13.22 -1.42
N SER A 41 11.80 12.40 -0.39
CA SER A 41 12.70 12.23 0.75
C SER A 41 14.07 11.71 0.31
N LYS A 42 14.12 10.72 -0.60
CA LYS A 42 15.38 10.22 -1.18
C LYS A 42 16.13 11.30 -1.97
N TYR A 43 15.43 12.14 -2.73
CA TYR A 43 16.04 13.27 -3.42
C TYR A 43 16.63 14.29 -2.44
N ARG A 44 15.89 14.63 -1.38
CA ARG A 44 16.37 15.57 -0.36
C ARG A 44 17.60 15.03 0.37
N GLU A 45 17.66 13.73 0.62
CA GLU A 45 18.80 13.05 1.23
C GLU A 45 20.02 13.03 0.30
N GLN A 46 19.84 12.71 -0.98
CA GLN A 46 20.93 12.61 -1.97
C GLN A 46 21.53 13.98 -2.31
N TYR A 47 20.71 15.04 -2.36
CA TYR A 47 21.12 16.35 -2.86
C TYR A 47 21.11 17.46 -1.78
N ASN A 48 21.26 17.12 -0.50
CA ASN A 48 21.27 18.10 0.60
C ASN A 48 20.10 19.11 0.52
N ARG A 49 18.89 18.61 0.26
CA ARG A 49 17.62 19.34 0.11
C ARG A 49 17.45 20.20 -1.14
N ILE A 50 18.51 20.50 -1.90
CA ILE A 50 18.44 21.29 -3.13
C ILE A 50 18.57 20.34 -4.32
N VAL A 51 17.44 20.00 -4.94
CA VAL A 51 17.41 19.04 -6.05
C VAL A 51 17.74 19.78 -7.36
N PRO A 52 18.84 19.43 -8.05
CA PRO A 52 19.26 20.12 -9.27
C PRO A 52 18.45 19.58 -10.46
N TYR A 53 17.21 20.06 -10.61
CA TYR A 53 16.30 19.62 -11.66
C TYR A 53 16.82 19.90 -13.07
N ASP A 54 17.68 20.89 -13.26
CA ASP A 54 18.22 21.22 -14.58
C ASP A 54 19.23 20.17 -15.07
N THR A 55 20.00 19.55 -14.16
CA THR A 55 21.04 18.57 -14.49
C THR A 55 20.59 17.12 -14.33
N LEU A 56 19.49 16.87 -13.62
CA LEU A 56 18.93 15.53 -13.42
C LEU A 56 18.52 14.88 -14.73
N THR A 57 19.08 13.70 -15.03
CA THR A 57 18.69 12.93 -16.21
C THR A 57 17.48 12.04 -15.94
N TYR A 58 16.82 11.59 -17.01
CA TYR A 58 15.76 10.59 -16.91
C TYR A 58 16.25 9.29 -16.25
N GLY A 59 17.49 8.90 -16.53
CA GLY A 59 18.11 7.72 -15.94
C GLY A 59 18.23 7.84 -14.43
N ASP A 60 18.67 8.99 -13.93
CA ASP A 60 18.78 9.27 -12.50
C ASP A 60 17.41 9.21 -11.82
N ILE A 61 16.42 9.83 -12.46
CA ILE A 61 15.05 9.85 -11.95
C ILE A 61 14.47 8.45 -11.86
N PHE A 62 14.62 7.69 -12.94
CA PHE A 62 14.12 6.32 -13.00
C PHE A 62 14.86 5.39 -12.05
N SER A 63 16.17 5.59 -11.85
CA SER A 63 16.99 4.83 -10.92
C SER A 63 16.48 4.99 -9.49
N ILE A 64 16.24 6.22 -9.05
CA ILE A 64 15.71 6.50 -7.70
C ILE A 64 14.33 5.87 -7.54
N ILE A 65 13.41 6.08 -8.48
CA ILE A 65 12.05 5.51 -8.43
C ILE A 65 12.11 3.98 -8.36
N THR A 66 12.96 3.35 -9.18
CA THR A 66 13.12 1.90 -9.22
C THR A 66 13.66 1.37 -7.90
N LYS A 67 14.73 2.00 -7.38
CA LYS A 67 15.33 1.62 -6.10
C LYS A 67 14.34 1.74 -4.95
N THR A 68 13.67 2.89 -4.82
CA THR A 68 12.65 3.12 -3.78
C THR A 68 11.48 2.14 -3.91
N GLY A 69 11.06 1.84 -5.14
CA GLY A 69 9.99 0.89 -5.40
C GLY A 69 10.33 -0.55 -4.99
N LEU A 70 11.57 -0.99 -5.24
CA LEU A 70 12.07 -2.29 -4.82
C LEU A 70 12.22 -2.38 -3.30
N GLU A 71 12.78 -1.35 -2.67
CA GLU A 71 12.88 -1.24 -1.20
C GLU A 71 11.49 -1.39 -0.56
N LEU A 72 10.49 -0.64 -1.04
CA LEU A 72 9.12 -0.74 -0.52
C LEU A 72 8.50 -2.14 -0.71
N CYS A 73 8.75 -2.79 -1.84
CA CYS A 73 8.28 -4.16 -2.04
C CYS A 73 8.91 -5.14 -1.05
N ASN A 74 10.20 -4.98 -0.75
CA ASN A 74 10.90 -5.79 0.24
C ASN A 74 10.37 -5.54 1.65
N ASP A 75 10.18 -4.27 2.03
CA ASP A 75 9.60 -3.90 3.34
C ASP A 75 8.22 -4.53 3.52
N ILE A 76 7.36 -4.48 2.50
CA ILE A 76 6.05 -5.12 2.53
C ILE A 76 6.17 -6.64 2.69
N LYS A 77 7.13 -7.27 2.01
CA LYS A 77 7.37 -8.72 2.10
C LYS A 77 7.85 -9.12 3.49
N ILE A 78 8.83 -8.40 4.05
CA ILE A 78 9.37 -8.63 5.39
C ILE A 78 8.28 -8.40 6.45
N ASN A 79 7.52 -7.31 6.38
CA ASN A 79 6.43 -7.04 7.31
C ASN A 79 5.33 -8.12 7.27
N LYS A 80 5.07 -8.71 6.09
CA LYS A 80 4.15 -9.85 5.98
C LYS A 80 4.71 -11.12 6.62
N GLN A 81 6.02 -11.31 6.60
CA GLN A 81 6.68 -12.43 7.28
C GLN A 81 6.64 -12.23 8.80
N ILE A 82 7.04 -11.07 9.31
CA ILE A 82 6.98 -10.72 10.73
C ILE A 82 5.57 -10.92 11.31
N LYS A 83 4.53 -10.49 10.58
CA LYS A 83 3.13 -10.69 11.01
C LYS A 83 2.72 -12.17 11.06
N ARG A 84 3.25 -13.01 10.17
CA ARG A 84 3.01 -14.46 10.19
C ARG A 84 3.75 -15.10 11.35
N ASP A 85 5.02 -14.77 11.53
CA ASP A 85 5.85 -15.33 12.60
C ASP A 85 5.31 -14.94 13.97
N ALA A 86 4.85 -13.69 14.15
CA ALA A 86 4.19 -13.27 15.37
C ALA A 86 2.91 -14.06 15.68
N LYS A 87 2.18 -14.51 14.65
CA LYS A 87 1.00 -15.37 14.81
C LYS A 87 1.40 -16.80 15.17
N THR A 88 2.43 -17.34 14.52
CA THR A 88 2.98 -18.66 14.81
C THR A 88 3.53 -18.73 16.24
N TYR A 89 4.36 -17.76 16.62
CA TYR A 89 4.92 -17.61 17.96
C TYR A 89 3.83 -17.60 19.05
N LYS A 90 2.76 -16.82 18.87
CA LYS A 90 1.64 -16.80 19.81
C LYS A 90 0.94 -18.15 19.93
N LYS A 91 0.86 -18.90 18.84
CA LYS A 91 0.26 -20.25 18.83
C LYS A 91 1.16 -21.23 19.58
N GLU A 92 2.44 -21.28 19.23
CA GLU A 92 3.43 -22.16 19.86
C GLU A 92 3.53 -21.91 21.36
N LEU A 93 3.53 -20.64 21.79
CA LEU A 93 3.52 -20.29 23.20
C LEU A 93 2.25 -20.82 23.92
N GLY A 94 1.09 -20.74 23.27
CA GLY A 94 -0.16 -21.30 23.80
C GLY A 94 -0.14 -22.83 23.88
N ASP A 95 0.47 -23.49 22.89
CA ASP A 95 0.64 -24.95 22.86
C ASP A 95 1.59 -25.40 23.99
N VAL A 96 2.72 -24.72 24.19
CA VAL A 96 3.63 -24.94 25.32
C VAL A 96 2.92 -24.73 26.65
N CYS A 97 2.19 -23.62 26.81
CA CYS A 97 1.42 -23.32 28.01
C CYS A 97 0.43 -24.45 28.35
N THR A 98 -0.27 -24.98 27.34
CA THR A 98 -1.20 -26.12 27.49
C THR A 98 -0.47 -27.39 27.92
N GLN A 99 0.72 -27.67 27.38
CA GLN A 99 1.53 -28.83 27.74
C GLN A 99 1.95 -28.83 29.22
N PHE A 100 2.19 -27.66 29.81
CA PHE A 100 2.51 -27.49 31.22
C PHE A 100 1.27 -27.42 32.14
N GLY A 101 0.07 -27.66 31.60
CA GLY A 101 -1.18 -27.68 32.37
C GLY A 101 -1.76 -26.30 32.67
N TYR A 102 -1.25 -25.23 32.04
CA TYR A 102 -1.85 -23.91 32.15
C TYR A 102 -3.03 -23.77 31.19
N GLU A 103 -4.12 -23.16 31.65
CA GLU A 103 -5.26 -22.85 30.79
C GLU A 103 -4.86 -21.85 29.70
N GLN A 104 -5.29 -22.11 28.47
CA GLN A 104 -5.11 -21.17 27.36
C GLN A 104 -5.70 -19.81 27.76
N LEU A 105 -4.88 -18.76 27.68
CA LEU A 105 -5.28 -17.38 27.94
C LEU A 105 -6.46 -17.00 27.03
N LYS A 106 -7.68 -17.13 27.55
CA LYS A 106 -8.88 -16.61 26.89
C LYS A 106 -8.75 -15.09 26.91
N PRO A 107 -8.85 -14.40 25.75
CA PRO A 107 -8.90 -12.95 25.77
C PRO A 107 -10.06 -12.52 26.67
N PRO A 108 -9.92 -11.45 27.48
CA PRO A 108 -10.89 -11.08 28.53
C PRO A 108 -12.32 -10.79 28.03
N PHE A 109 -12.56 -10.80 26.72
CA PHE A 109 -13.88 -10.71 26.10
C PHE A 109 -13.97 -11.61 24.86
N SER A 110 -14.28 -12.89 25.02
CA SER A 110 -14.76 -13.74 23.92
C SER A 110 -16.14 -14.34 24.21
N THR A 111 -16.99 -13.59 24.89
CA THR A 111 -18.44 -13.77 24.82
C THR A 111 -18.98 -12.70 23.87
N ILE A 112 -19.03 -13.03 22.57
CA ILE A 112 -19.97 -12.51 21.56
C ILE A 112 -19.57 -13.22 20.25
N LYS A 113 -20.21 -14.36 19.97
CA LYS A 113 -20.25 -14.93 18.62
C LYS A 113 -21.18 -14.07 17.76
N ASN A 114 -20.78 -12.85 17.41
CA ASN A 114 -21.49 -12.09 16.38
C ASN A 114 -21.10 -12.68 15.03
N ASN A 115 -21.98 -13.53 14.51
CA ASN A 115 -21.81 -14.24 13.27
C ASN A 115 -21.51 -13.27 12.10
N PRO A 116 -20.31 -13.29 11.50
CA PRO A 116 -19.91 -12.35 10.46
C PRO A 116 -20.73 -12.45 9.16
N GLN A 117 -21.57 -13.48 8.97
CA GLN A 117 -22.43 -13.55 7.79
C GLN A 117 -23.53 -12.47 7.74
N ASN A 118 -23.88 -11.83 8.86
CA ASN A 118 -25.02 -10.90 8.88
C ASN A 118 -24.70 -9.50 8.32
N TYR A 119 -23.43 -9.06 8.35
CA TYR A 119 -23.07 -7.73 7.82
C TYR A 119 -23.10 -7.69 6.28
N LYS A 120 -22.68 -8.75 5.58
CA LYS A 120 -22.75 -8.82 4.10
C LYS A 120 -24.21 -8.82 3.59
N SER A 121 -25.13 -9.41 4.35
CA SER A 121 -26.57 -9.43 4.05
C SER A 121 -27.19 -8.04 4.12
N LYS A 122 -26.83 -7.23 5.14
CA LYS A 122 -27.37 -5.88 5.33
C LYS A 122 -26.99 -4.93 4.17
N TYR A 123 -25.74 -4.94 3.74
CA TYR A 123 -25.29 -4.11 2.61
C TYR A 123 -25.92 -4.56 1.27
N ARG A 124 -26.05 -5.88 1.03
CA ARG A 124 -26.76 -6.38 -0.16
C ARG A 124 -28.23 -5.94 -0.16
N LYS A 125 -28.94 -6.05 0.97
CA LYS A 125 -30.35 -5.60 1.07
C LYS A 125 -30.51 -4.10 0.81
N ILE A 126 -29.58 -3.26 1.29
CA ILE A 126 -29.60 -1.81 1.04
C ILE A 126 -29.40 -1.51 -0.44
N TYR A 127 -28.44 -2.18 -1.10
CA TYR A 127 -28.18 -1.98 -2.53
C TYR A 127 -29.38 -2.37 -3.41
N TYR A 128 -30.01 -3.52 -3.14
CA TYR A 128 -31.21 -3.96 -3.86
C TYR A 128 -32.43 -3.05 -3.60
N LYS A 129 -32.60 -2.52 -2.38
CA LYS A 129 -33.66 -1.54 -2.09
C LYS A 129 -33.45 -0.22 -2.85
N ARG A 130 -32.21 0.27 -2.92
CA ARG A 130 -31.89 1.51 -3.64
C ARG A 130 -32.06 1.35 -5.15
N ARG A 131 -31.74 0.18 -5.72
CA ARG A 131 -31.94 -0.10 -7.14
C ARG A 131 -33.42 -0.15 -7.56
N LYS A 132 -34.29 -0.76 -6.73
CA LYS A 132 -35.75 -0.77 -6.97
C LYS A 132 -36.42 0.60 -6.93
N GLN A 133 -35.84 1.58 -6.24
CA GLN A 133 -36.35 2.96 -6.22
C GLN A 133 -35.94 3.77 -7.46
N ILE A 134 -34.91 3.31 -8.19
CA ILE A 134 -34.42 3.97 -9.42
C ILE A 134 -35.13 3.41 -10.66
N GLU A 135 -35.67 2.19 -10.58
CA GLU A 135 -36.31 1.48 -11.70
C GLU A 135 -37.85 1.66 -11.78
N THR A 136 -38.46 2.53 -10.97
CA THR A 136 -39.87 2.94 -11.14
C THR A 136 -39.97 4.16 -12.06
N PRO A 137 -40.45 4.01 -13.31
CA PRO A 137 -40.70 5.14 -14.20
C PRO A 137 -42.00 5.85 -13.78
N GLN A 138 -42.00 7.18 -13.81
CA GLN A 138 -43.23 7.95 -14.06
C GLN A 138 -43.53 7.90 -15.56
#